data_AF-A0A949PA74-F1
#
_entry.id   AF-A0A949PA74-F1
#
_cell.length_a   1.000
_cell.length_b   1.000
_cell.length_c   1.000
_cell.angle_alpha   90.00
_cell.angle_beta   90.00
_cell.angle_gamma   90.00
#
_symmetry.space_group_name_H-M   'P 1'
#
loop_
_entity.id
_entity.type
_entity.pdbx_description
1 polymer ?
#
loop_
_entity_poly.entity_id
_entity_poly.type
_entity_poly.pdbx_seq_one_letter_code
_entity_poly.pdbx_strand_id
1 'polypeptide(L)'
;MMSTQRIRRVLLVAALGAGALSLTLPPLQSSPSVRAAEGLASGGEYHPVSPTRIFDTRGTGINDTVPLGAKPTSAAGSTFSFDVLGQGEIPAEVNGSNRDVLAVVLNVTVANPTRAGFLSIAPTGSPASSSSLINFAAGEDVPNLAVVGVGTGGA
;
A
#
# COMPACT_ATOMS: atom_id res chain seq x y z
N MET A 1 -23.79 68.01 18.12
CA MET A 1 -22.87 68.07 19.28
C MET A 1 -23.52 67.39 20.46
N MET A 2 -22.78 66.47 21.09
CA MET A 2 -22.96 65.94 22.44
C MET A 2 -24.17 65.05 22.74
N SER A 3 -23.98 63.76 22.42
CA SER A 3 -24.30 62.64 23.32
C SER A 3 -23.72 62.89 24.72
N THR A 4 -24.42 62.49 25.80
CA THR A 4 -23.92 61.65 26.93
C THR A 4 -25.00 61.49 28.04
N GLN A 5 -25.31 60.22 28.41
CA GLN A 5 -25.69 59.70 29.76
C GLN A 5 -27.11 60.05 30.35
N ARG A 6 -27.87 59.23 31.11
CA ARG A 6 -27.60 58.11 32.05
C ARG A 6 -28.80 57.13 32.23
N ILE A 7 -28.46 55.84 32.33
CA ILE A 7 -28.97 54.71 33.13
C ILE A 7 -30.30 54.87 33.91
N ARG A 8 -31.26 53.93 33.69
CA ARG A 8 -32.12 53.32 34.74
C ARG A 8 -32.35 51.82 34.45
N ARG A 9 -32.08 50.97 35.44
CA ARG A 9 -32.26 49.51 35.46
C ARG A 9 -33.75 49.15 35.60
N VAL A 10 -34.25 48.14 34.87
CA VAL A 10 -35.37 47.30 35.32
C VAL A 10 -35.16 45.86 34.85
N LEU A 11 -35.32 44.93 35.80
CA LEU A 11 -35.27 43.47 35.70
C LEU A 11 -35.99 42.91 34.47
N LEU A 12 -35.39 41.93 33.80
CA LEU A 12 -36.14 40.92 33.05
C LEU A 12 -35.80 39.53 33.59
N VAL A 13 -36.86 38.85 34.03
CA VAL A 13 -36.87 37.48 34.55
C VAL A 13 -36.48 36.53 33.43
N ALA A 14 -35.36 35.81 33.59
CA ALA A 14 -35.00 34.71 32.69
C ALA A 14 -35.80 33.46 33.09
N ALA A 15 -36.75 33.07 32.24
CA ALA A 15 -37.43 31.79 32.34
C ALA A 15 -36.45 30.65 32.03
N LEU A 16 -36.41 29.63 32.88
CA LEU A 16 -35.69 28.38 32.64
C LEU A 16 -36.29 27.66 31.43
N GLY A 17 -35.54 27.61 30.33
CA GLY A 17 -35.76 26.65 29.25
C GLY A 17 -34.72 25.54 29.35
N ALA A 18 -35.11 24.37 29.85
CA ALA A 18 -34.27 23.18 29.85
C ALA A 18 -34.12 22.65 28.41
N GLY A 19 -33.13 23.16 27.67
CA GLY A 19 -32.71 22.59 26.39
C GLY A 19 -31.67 21.49 26.65
N ALA A 20 -32.08 20.22 26.59
CA ALA A 20 -31.13 19.12 26.56
C ALA A 20 -30.37 19.17 25.22
N LEU A 21 -29.10 19.54 25.26
CA LEU A 21 -28.21 19.50 24.11
C LEU A 21 -27.71 18.05 23.95
N SER A 22 -28.37 17.28 23.07
CA SER A 22 -27.94 15.90 22.76
C SER A 22 -26.65 15.94 21.92
N LEU A 23 -25.52 15.61 22.54
CA LEU A 23 -24.26 15.38 21.82
C LEU A 23 -24.24 13.93 21.31
N THR A 24 -24.57 13.72 20.03
CA THR A 24 -24.37 12.40 19.39
C THR A 24 -22.88 12.23 19.09
N LEU A 25 -22.19 11.41 19.88
CA LEU A 25 -20.82 11.00 19.59
C LEU A 25 -20.85 10.05 18.37
N PRO A 26 -20.05 10.29 17.32
CA PRO A 26 -19.87 9.29 16.27
C PRO A 26 -19.31 8.00 16.91
N PRO A 27 -19.72 6.82 16.45
CA PRO A 27 -19.14 5.58 16.95
C PRO A 27 -17.63 5.61 16.72
N LEU A 28 -16.87 5.15 17.71
CA LEU A 28 -15.44 4.87 17.55
C LEU A 28 -15.30 3.90 16.38
N GLN A 29 -14.90 4.41 15.22
CA GLN A 29 -14.64 3.59 14.05
C GLN A 29 -13.47 2.70 14.43
N SER A 30 -13.73 1.40 14.58
CA SER A 30 -12.68 0.42 14.83
C SER A 30 -11.62 0.61 13.76
N SER A 31 -10.39 0.93 14.16
CA SER A 31 -9.25 0.90 13.24
C SER A 31 -9.30 -0.44 12.51
N PRO A 32 -9.03 -0.50 11.18
CA PRO A 32 -8.95 -1.77 10.50
C PRO A 32 -7.93 -2.64 11.22
N SER A 33 -8.41 -3.63 11.97
CA SER A 33 -7.55 -4.63 12.55
C SER A 33 -7.09 -5.49 11.38
N VAL A 34 -5.87 -5.28 10.93
CA VAL A 34 -5.19 -6.26 10.07
C VAL A 34 -5.18 -7.54 10.89
N ARG A 35 -6.02 -8.51 10.53
CA ARG A 35 -5.95 -9.84 11.13
C ARG A 35 -4.60 -10.40 10.72
N ALA A 36 -3.74 -10.70 11.69
CA ALA A 36 -2.64 -11.60 11.45
C ALA A 36 -3.24 -12.87 10.83
N ALA A 37 -2.69 -13.32 9.71
CA ALA A 37 -3.13 -14.57 9.11
C ALA A 37 -2.97 -15.68 10.18
N GLU A 38 -4.09 -16.22 10.67
CA GLU A 38 -4.09 -17.38 11.55
C GLU A 38 -3.70 -18.59 10.70
N GLY A 39 -2.39 -18.82 10.61
CA GLY A 39 -1.80 -19.79 9.69
C GLY A 39 -0.31 -19.60 9.39
N LEU A 40 0.36 -18.59 9.95
CA LEU A 40 1.82 -18.59 9.97
C LEU A 40 2.30 -19.59 11.04
N ALA A 41 2.27 -20.88 10.72
CA ALA A 41 2.95 -21.89 11.52
C ALA A 41 4.41 -21.43 11.78
N SER A 42 4.95 -21.71 12.97
CA SER A 42 6.38 -21.60 13.34
C SER A 42 7.23 -20.76 12.38
N GLY A 43 7.41 -19.48 12.71
CA GLY A 43 8.19 -18.44 12.02
C GLY A 43 8.99 -18.82 10.78
N GLY A 44 8.73 -18.12 9.67
CA GLY A 44 9.57 -18.18 8.47
C GLY A 44 11.00 -17.75 8.79
N GLU A 45 11.93 -18.70 8.71
CA GLU A 45 13.36 -18.42 8.76
C GLU A 45 13.73 -17.57 7.52
N TYR A 46 14.53 -16.52 7.74
CA TYR A 46 15.06 -15.76 6.63
C TYR A 46 16.26 -16.52 6.05
N HIS A 47 16.10 -17.01 4.82
CA HIS A 47 17.19 -17.63 4.07
C HIS A 47 17.83 -16.59 3.14
N PRO A 48 19.05 -16.11 3.44
CA PRO A 48 19.73 -15.20 2.54
C PRO A 48 20.10 -15.95 1.25
N VAL A 49 19.89 -15.27 0.12
CA VAL A 49 20.27 -15.74 -1.21
C VAL A 49 21.29 -14.80 -1.82
N SER A 50 22.03 -15.28 -2.82
CA SER A 50 22.85 -14.41 -3.66
C SER A 50 21.95 -13.41 -4.39
N PRO A 51 22.12 -12.08 -4.19
CA PRO A 51 21.24 -11.09 -4.82
C PRO A 51 21.27 -11.22 -6.34
N THR A 52 20.12 -11.56 -6.93
CA THR A 52 19.97 -11.79 -8.37
C THR A 52 18.79 -10.98 -8.88
N ARG A 53 18.94 -10.42 -10.08
CA ARG A 53 17.84 -9.73 -10.77
C ARG A 53 16.89 -10.77 -11.36
N ILE A 54 15.66 -10.82 -10.87
CA ILE A 54 14.63 -11.80 -11.28
C ILE A 54 13.56 -11.23 -12.21
N PHE A 55 13.52 -9.91 -12.42
CA PHE A 55 12.56 -9.23 -13.28
C PHE A 55 13.17 -7.94 -13.84
N ASP A 56 13.01 -7.68 -15.15
CA ASP A 56 13.46 -6.44 -15.78
C ASP A 56 12.60 -6.07 -16.99
N THR A 57 12.16 -4.82 -17.04
CA THR A 57 11.26 -4.28 -18.07
C THR A 57 11.94 -3.31 -19.02
N ARG A 58 13.24 -3.05 -18.87
CA ARG A 58 14.00 -2.14 -19.74
C ARG A 58 14.17 -2.68 -21.17
N GLY A 59 13.84 -3.95 -21.39
CA GLY A 59 13.71 -4.61 -22.69
C GLY A 59 12.93 -5.92 -22.54
N THR A 60 12.73 -6.67 -23.62
CA THR A 60 12.23 -8.06 -23.52
C THR A 60 13.32 -8.92 -22.92
N GLY A 61 13.13 -9.41 -21.69
CA GLY A 61 14.23 -10.01 -20.93
C GLY A 61 13.79 -10.87 -19.75
N ILE A 62 14.51 -10.74 -18.65
CA ILE A 62 14.38 -11.60 -17.47
C ILE A 62 12.95 -11.52 -16.92
N ASN A 63 12.22 -12.64 -17.03
CA ASN A 63 10.87 -12.85 -16.49
C ASN A 63 9.86 -11.75 -16.86
N ASP A 64 10.09 -11.06 -17.97
CA ASP A 64 9.24 -9.98 -18.41
C ASP A 64 7.88 -10.54 -18.91
N THR A 65 6.79 -9.92 -18.49
CA THR A 65 5.43 -10.39 -18.78
C THR A 65 4.64 -9.40 -19.62
N VAL A 66 3.60 -9.85 -20.32
CA VAL A 66 2.83 -8.97 -21.22
C VAL A 66 2.12 -7.85 -20.43
N PRO A 67 2.18 -6.58 -20.89
CA PRO A 67 2.87 -6.08 -22.08
C PRO A 67 4.39 -6.05 -21.87
N LEU A 68 5.13 -6.62 -22.83
CA LEU A 68 6.59 -6.74 -22.75
C LEU A 68 7.27 -5.36 -22.83
N GLY A 69 8.41 -5.24 -22.17
CA GLY A 69 9.19 -4.02 -22.03
C GLY A 69 8.59 -3.06 -21.00
N ALA A 70 8.90 -1.78 -21.19
CA ALA A 70 8.60 -0.74 -20.22
C ALA A 70 7.09 -0.72 -19.91
N LYS A 71 6.76 -0.89 -18.62
CA LYS A 71 5.36 -1.05 -18.22
C LYS A 71 4.62 0.27 -18.41
N PRO A 72 3.46 0.26 -19.10
CA PRO A 72 2.73 1.48 -19.38
C PRO A 72 2.29 2.14 -18.07
N THR A 73 2.80 3.35 -17.82
CA THR A 73 2.42 4.20 -16.68
C THR A 73 1.23 5.12 -17.01
N SER A 74 0.66 4.97 -18.21
CA SER A 74 -0.32 5.88 -18.79
C SER A 74 -1.76 5.58 -18.40
N ALA A 75 -2.09 4.34 -17.99
CA ALA A 75 -3.40 4.01 -17.45
C ALA A 75 -3.31 3.81 -15.93
N ALA A 76 -4.05 4.62 -15.18
CA ALA A 76 -4.20 4.41 -13.73
C ALA A 76 -4.72 2.99 -13.49
N GLY A 77 -3.99 2.20 -12.69
CA GLY A 77 -4.39 0.84 -12.34
C GLY A 77 -3.97 -0.26 -13.32
N SER A 78 -3.07 -0.03 -14.27
CA SER A 78 -2.44 -1.13 -15.01
C SER A 78 -1.65 -2.02 -14.07
N THR A 79 -2.04 -3.29 -13.96
CA THR A 79 -1.37 -4.31 -13.18
C THR A 79 -0.74 -5.35 -14.10
N PHE A 80 0.42 -5.86 -13.69
CA PHE A 80 1.05 -7.03 -14.29
C PHE A 80 1.55 -7.91 -13.14
N SER A 81 1.68 -9.21 -13.42
CA SER A 81 2.21 -10.19 -12.48
C SER A 81 3.42 -10.86 -13.11
N PHE A 82 4.34 -11.30 -12.28
CA PHE A 82 5.52 -12.06 -12.69
C PHE A 82 5.84 -13.05 -11.58
N ASP A 83 6.35 -14.23 -11.95
CA ASP A 83 6.59 -15.30 -10.99
C ASP A 83 7.86 -15.00 -10.21
N VAL A 84 7.81 -15.14 -8.89
CA VAL A 84 8.99 -14.98 -8.02
C VAL A 84 9.59 -16.34 -7.67
N LEU A 85 8.74 -17.37 -7.54
CA LEU A 85 9.19 -18.72 -7.27
C LEU A 85 9.95 -19.30 -8.46
N GLY A 86 10.96 -20.12 -8.16
CA GLY A 86 11.83 -20.73 -9.18
C GLY A 86 12.77 -19.75 -9.87
N GLN A 87 12.79 -18.47 -9.47
CA GLN A 87 13.73 -17.48 -9.98
C GLN A 87 14.97 -17.38 -9.09
N GLY A 88 16.15 -17.36 -9.70
CA GLY A 88 17.42 -17.34 -8.95
C GLY A 88 17.54 -18.54 -8.00
N GLU A 89 17.80 -18.28 -6.72
CA GLU A 89 17.89 -19.30 -5.67
C GLU A 89 16.56 -19.47 -4.90
N ILE A 90 15.47 -18.84 -5.35
CA ILE A 90 14.15 -18.95 -4.72
C ILE A 90 13.54 -20.30 -5.08
N PRO A 91 13.12 -21.12 -4.11
CA PRO A 91 12.49 -22.41 -4.38
C PRO A 91 11.33 -22.29 -5.36
N ALA A 92 11.23 -23.24 -6.29
CA ALA A 92 10.09 -23.36 -7.17
C ALA A 92 8.86 -23.87 -6.40
N GLU A 93 7.68 -23.62 -6.95
CA GLU A 93 6.45 -24.23 -6.45
C GLU A 93 6.52 -25.75 -6.57
N VAL A 94 6.12 -26.46 -5.51
CA VAL A 94 6.08 -27.93 -5.49
C VAL A 94 4.63 -28.38 -5.31
N ASN A 95 4.12 -29.17 -6.26
CA ASN A 95 2.76 -29.73 -6.22
C ASN A 95 1.63 -28.69 -6.09
N GLY A 96 1.77 -27.50 -6.69
CA GLY A 96 0.74 -26.46 -6.61
C GLY A 96 0.67 -25.77 -5.24
N SER A 97 1.73 -25.90 -4.44
CA SER A 97 1.82 -25.34 -3.09
C SER A 97 3.05 -24.43 -3.00
N ASN A 98 2.82 -23.17 -2.61
CA ASN A 98 3.83 -22.16 -2.31
C ASN A 98 4.15 -22.05 -0.80
N ARG A 99 3.77 -23.06 -0.01
CA ARG A 99 3.84 -23.03 1.47
C ARG A 99 5.25 -22.87 2.03
N ASP A 100 6.26 -23.21 1.25
CA ASP A 100 7.66 -23.18 1.67
C ASP A 100 8.29 -21.78 1.56
N VAL A 101 7.66 -20.85 0.82
CA VAL A 101 8.12 -19.47 0.68
C VAL A 101 6.99 -18.51 1.06
N LEU A 102 7.05 -18.00 2.29
CA LEU A 102 6.00 -17.11 2.82
C LEU A 102 6.09 -15.70 2.25
N ALA A 103 7.31 -15.20 2.04
CA ALA A 103 7.59 -13.86 1.57
C ALA A 103 8.99 -13.78 0.95
N VAL A 104 9.21 -12.74 0.16
CA VAL A 104 10.50 -12.41 -0.43
C VAL A 104 10.91 -10.99 -0.08
N VAL A 105 12.22 -10.80 0.06
CA VAL A 105 12.82 -9.47 0.19
C VAL A 105 13.29 -9.04 -1.20
N LEU A 106 12.73 -7.95 -1.70
CA LEU A 106 12.99 -7.44 -3.04
C LEU A 106 13.57 -6.02 -2.96
N ASN A 107 14.55 -5.74 -3.80
CA ASN A 107 14.90 -4.36 -4.14
C ASN A 107 14.26 -4.02 -5.48
N VAL A 108 13.35 -3.05 -5.48
CA VAL A 108 12.57 -2.66 -6.64
C VAL A 108 13.05 -1.30 -7.10
N THR A 109 13.25 -1.12 -8.39
CA THR A 109 13.71 0.16 -8.94
C THR A 109 12.80 0.61 -10.07
N VAL A 110 12.26 1.82 -9.96
CA VAL A 110 11.69 2.53 -11.10
C VAL A 110 12.84 3.19 -11.84
N ALA A 111 13.05 2.80 -13.09
CA ALA A 111 14.16 3.28 -13.92
C ALA A 111 13.63 4.11 -15.09
N ASN A 112 14.25 5.27 -15.29
CA ASN A 112 14.02 6.27 -16.32
C ASN A 112 12.52 6.54 -16.58
N PRO A 113 11.72 6.86 -15.55
CA PRO A 113 10.29 7.11 -15.72
C PRO A 113 10.06 8.36 -16.60
N THR A 114 9.16 8.26 -17.57
CA THR A 114 8.83 9.39 -18.48
C THR A 114 7.79 10.35 -17.90
N ARG A 115 7.11 9.95 -16.81
CA ARG A 115 6.06 10.72 -16.10
C ARG A 115 6.15 10.44 -14.60
N ALA A 116 5.69 11.38 -13.79
CA ALA A 116 5.54 11.15 -12.35
C ALA A 116 4.43 10.14 -12.05
N GLY A 117 4.55 9.41 -10.94
CA GLY A 117 3.57 8.42 -10.52
C GLY A 117 3.98 7.66 -9.26
N PHE A 118 3.32 6.53 -9.05
CA PHE A 118 3.66 5.60 -8.00
C PHE A 118 3.56 4.15 -8.47
N LEU A 119 4.31 3.27 -7.81
CA LEU A 119 4.26 1.82 -7.96
C LEU A 119 3.74 1.22 -6.65
N SER A 120 2.87 0.22 -6.77
CA SER A 120 2.42 -0.63 -5.66
C SER A 120 2.71 -2.08 -6.02
N ILE A 121 3.00 -2.91 -5.01
CA ILE A 121 3.24 -4.35 -5.17
C ILE A 121 2.37 -5.06 -4.15
N ALA A 122 1.73 -6.14 -4.59
CA ALA A 122 0.95 -7.03 -3.75
C ALA A 122 1.10 -8.48 -4.24
N PRO A 123 1.00 -9.47 -3.35
CA PRO A 123 0.90 -10.88 -3.75
C PRO A 123 -0.34 -11.08 -4.63
N THR A 124 -0.23 -11.90 -5.68
CA THR A 124 -1.41 -12.29 -6.46
C THR A 124 -2.46 -13.00 -5.60
N GLY A 125 -3.73 -12.85 -5.97
CA GLY A 125 -4.86 -13.36 -5.19
C GLY A 125 -5.21 -12.52 -3.95
N SER A 126 -4.42 -11.49 -3.62
CA SER A 126 -4.76 -10.47 -2.63
C SER A 126 -5.38 -9.24 -3.30
N PRO A 127 -6.27 -8.48 -2.62
CA PRO A 127 -6.71 -7.19 -3.13
C PRO A 127 -5.49 -6.29 -3.34
N ALA A 128 -5.50 -5.52 -4.44
CA ALA A 128 -4.40 -4.62 -4.76
C ALA A 128 -4.10 -3.69 -3.57
N SER A 129 -2.82 -3.56 -3.21
CA SER A 129 -2.41 -2.72 -2.10
C SER A 129 -2.76 -1.26 -2.39
N SER A 130 -3.52 -0.64 -1.48
CA SER A 130 -3.85 0.79 -1.52
C SER A 130 -2.68 1.70 -1.14
N SER A 131 -1.54 1.11 -0.70
CA SER A 131 -0.33 1.85 -0.37
C SER A 131 0.64 1.89 -1.54
N SER A 132 1.27 3.03 -1.77
CA SER A 132 2.42 3.12 -2.69
C SER A 132 3.68 2.54 -2.04
N LEU A 133 4.44 1.78 -2.83
CA LEU A 133 5.78 1.32 -2.49
C LEU A 133 6.84 2.33 -2.93
N ILE A 134 6.69 2.89 -4.14
CA ILE A 134 7.62 3.88 -4.72
C ILE A 134 6.78 5.03 -5.24
N ASN A 135 7.14 6.27 -4.88
CA ASN A 135 6.64 7.49 -5.53
C ASN A 135 7.82 8.10 -6.28
N PHE A 136 7.62 8.53 -7.52
CA PHE A 136 8.71 8.97 -8.39
C PHE A 136 8.30 10.16 -9.27
N ALA A 137 9.26 11.04 -9.56
CA ALA A 137 9.12 12.07 -10.59
C ALA A 137 9.59 11.57 -11.96
N ALA A 138 9.30 12.31 -13.03
CA ALA A 138 9.85 12.02 -14.35
C ALA A 138 11.38 12.22 -14.36
N GLY A 139 12.12 11.28 -14.95
CA GLY A 139 13.58 11.32 -15.05
C GLY A 139 14.34 10.91 -13.79
N GLU A 140 13.65 10.46 -12.73
CA GLU A 140 14.25 10.05 -11.47
C GLU A 140 14.28 8.53 -11.32
N ASP A 141 15.47 7.97 -11.13
CA ASP A 141 15.64 6.56 -10.82
C ASP A 141 15.49 6.35 -9.30
N VAL A 142 14.44 5.64 -8.89
CA VAL A 142 14.09 5.49 -7.47
C VAL A 142 14.07 4.01 -7.08
N PRO A 143 15.02 3.54 -6.24
CA PRO A 143 14.97 2.22 -5.63
C PRO A 143 14.19 2.25 -4.30
N ASN A 144 13.55 1.13 -3.96
CA ASN A 144 13.03 0.88 -2.62
C ASN A 144 13.09 -0.63 -2.29
N LEU A 145 13.42 -0.95 -1.03
CA LEU A 145 13.37 -2.31 -0.51
C LEU A 145 11.98 -2.63 0.01
N ALA A 146 11.48 -3.82 -0.33
CA ALA A 146 10.17 -4.31 0.08
C ALA A 146 10.27 -5.74 0.61
N VAL A 147 9.44 -6.07 1.60
CA VAL A 147 9.14 -7.45 1.97
C VAL A 147 7.71 -7.73 1.51
N VAL A 148 7.56 -8.68 0.59
CA VAL A 148 6.28 -8.95 -0.08
C VAL A 148 5.96 -10.43 0.08
N GLY A 149 4.72 -10.75 0.48
CA GLY A 149 4.25 -12.13 0.49
C GLY A 149 4.25 -12.73 -0.92
N VAL A 150 4.26 -14.06 -1.01
CA VAL A 150 4.12 -14.77 -2.29
C VAL A 150 2.64 -15.15 -2.50
N GLY A 151 2.07 -14.77 -3.64
CA GLY A 151 0.67 -15.02 -3.95
C GLY A 151 0.41 -16.35 -4.65
N THR A 152 -0.82 -16.54 -5.09
CA THR A 152 -1.28 -17.73 -5.82
C THR A 152 -0.46 -17.99 -7.07
N GLY A 153 0.05 -19.21 -7.27
CA GLY A 153 0.90 -19.54 -8.43
C GLY A 153 2.31 -18.94 -8.36
N GLY A 154 2.73 -18.41 -7.20
CA GLY A 154 4.10 -17.97 -6.98
C GLY A 154 4.42 -16.52 -7.36
N ALA A 155 3.40 -15.68 -7.58
CA ALA A 155 3.50 -14.29 -8.03
C ALA A 155 2.91 -13.27 -7.05
#